data_AF-A0A958H5Q8-F1
#
_entry.id   AF-A0A958H5Q8-F1
#
_cell.length_a   1.000
_cell.length_b   1.000
_cell.length_c   1.000
_cell.angle_alpha   90.00
_cell.angle_beta   90.00
_cell.angle_gamma   90.00
#
_symmetry.space_group_name_H-M   'P 1'
#
loop_
_entity.id
_entity.type
_entity.pdbx_description
1 polymer ?
#
loop_
_entity_poly.entity_id
_entity_poly.type
_entity_poly.pdbx_seq_one_letter_code
_entity_poly.pdbx_strand_id
1 'polypeptide(L)'
;GGYGYTKEYMVEKVKRDVKITTIYEGTSEIMEWTIARDRWQLHLKTRGAYYADWAARLDQAHRAEPNNGANVAAMAMRALTVLLERCRVDRLTRNQHILFRLGELIAYAETAAIFSEFVTSHPTSAINMDVPTHQAMARIHAREAALKVATDGLRWSIGAGQTDPNLAQSLNLPGIYQAQAGLIEDMDFVAQKLNEAFPAE
;
A
#
# COMPACT_ATOMS: atom_id res chain seq x y z
N GLY A 1 -3.61 7.21 25.54
CA GLY A 1 -4.50 8.22 26.16
C GLY A 1 -3.69 9.40 26.67
N GLY A 2 -4.21 10.16 27.65
CA GLY A 2 -3.57 11.39 28.16
C GLY A 2 -2.12 11.23 28.65
N TYR A 3 -1.76 10.05 29.17
CA TYR A 3 -0.39 9.71 29.55
C TYR A 3 0.63 9.91 28.42
N GLY A 4 0.24 9.67 27.16
CA GLY A 4 1.11 9.88 26.01
C GLY A 4 1.40 11.35 25.69
N TYR A 5 0.82 12.29 26.42
CA TYR A 5 1.10 13.72 26.34
C TYR A 5 1.97 14.24 27.49
N THR A 6 2.39 13.33 28.38
CA THR A 6 3.23 13.65 29.54
C THR A 6 4.66 13.17 29.31
N LYS A 7 5.65 13.96 29.72
CA LYS A 7 7.07 13.65 29.52
C LYS A 7 7.55 12.40 30.28
N GLU A 8 6.75 11.90 31.22
CA GLU A 8 7.03 10.69 32.00
C GLU A 8 6.97 9.42 31.14
N TYR A 9 6.22 9.43 30.04
CA TYR A 9 6.04 8.27 29.17
C TYR A 9 6.83 8.41 27.87
N MET A 10 7.61 7.38 27.52
CA MET A 10 8.49 7.38 26.34
C MET A 10 7.75 7.65 25.02
N VAL A 11 6.47 7.27 24.93
CA VAL A 11 5.63 7.51 23.74
C VAL A 11 5.51 8.99 23.38
N GLU A 12 5.55 9.90 24.37
CA GLU A 12 5.55 11.36 24.13
C GLU A 12 6.80 11.77 23.34
N LYS A 13 7.96 11.26 23.75
CA LYS A 13 9.24 11.51 23.08
C LYS A 13 9.25 10.93 21.68
N VAL A 14 8.84 9.66 21.52
CA VAL A 14 8.75 9.01 20.21
C VAL A 14 7.86 9.83 19.25
N LYS A 15 6.72 10.34 19.73
CA LYS A 15 5.81 11.16 18.90
C LYS A 15 6.43 12.49 18.44
N ARG A 16 7.26 13.13 19.26
CA ARG A 16 7.99 14.34 18.87
C ARG A 16 9.08 14.02 17.86
N ASP A 17 9.88 12.99 18.14
CA ASP A 17 11.07 12.65 17.37
C ASP A 17 10.70 12.15 15.96
N VAL A 18 9.60 11.41 15.79
CA VAL A 18 9.11 10.96 14.47
C VAL A 18 8.78 12.12 13.51
N LYS A 19 8.48 13.33 13.99
CA LYS A 19 8.11 14.44 13.07
C LYS A 19 9.24 14.85 12.14
N ILE A 20 10.49 14.70 12.56
CA ILE A 20 11.62 15.15 11.74
C ILE A 20 11.93 14.18 10.60
N THR A 21 11.49 12.92 10.72
CA THR A 21 11.75 11.88 9.72
C THR A 21 11.01 12.10 8.41
N THR A 22 10.05 13.03 8.36
CA THR A 22 9.35 13.43 7.13
C THR A 22 10.03 14.59 6.40
N ILE A 23 11.14 15.12 6.95
CA ILE A 23 11.86 16.29 6.42
C ILE A 23 13.30 15.90 6.05
N TYR A 24 13.96 15.11 6.90
CA TYR A 24 15.34 14.66 6.65
C TYR A 24 15.40 13.63 5.52
N GLU A 25 16.56 13.54 4.85
CA GLU A 25 16.81 12.71 3.66
C GLU A 25 15.92 13.01 2.44
N GLY A 26 15.24 14.17 2.46
CA GLY A 26 14.26 14.59 1.48
C GLY A 26 12.87 14.61 2.09
N THR A 27 12.11 15.69 1.87
CA THR A 27 10.74 15.76 2.41
C THR A 27 9.87 14.67 1.79
N SER A 28 8.81 14.26 2.49
CA SER A 28 7.89 13.24 1.98
C SER A 28 7.36 13.58 0.58
N GLU A 29 7.10 14.85 0.27
CA GLU A 29 6.67 15.29 -1.07
C GLU A 29 7.74 15.07 -2.15
N ILE A 30 9.02 15.30 -1.82
CA ILE A 30 10.13 15.05 -2.75
C ILE A 30 10.31 13.54 -2.99
N MET A 31 10.14 12.73 -1.95
CA MET A 31 10.18 11.27 -2.07
C MET A 31 9.03 10.75 -2.93
N GLU A 32 7.80 11.20 -2.67
CA GLU A 32 6.62 10.90 -3.48
C GLU A 32 6.84 11.28 -4.96
N TRP A 33 7.35 12.49 -5.21
CA TRP A 33 7.65 12.94 -6.57
C TRP A 33 8.67 12.05 -7.28
N THR A 34 9.74 11.68 -6.57
CA THR A 34 10.82 10.84 -7.12
C THR A 34 10.28 9.45 -7.49
N ILE A 35 9.52 8.83 -6.59
CA ILE A 35 8.85 7.55 -6.83
C ILE A 35 7.92 7.65 -8.05
N ALA A 36 7.04 8.65 -8.06
CA ALA A 36 6.07 8.83 -9.13
C ALA A 36 6.75 9.03 -10.49
N ARG A 37 7.78 9.88 -10.56
CA ARG A 37 8.53 10.18 -11.79
C ARG A 37 9.20 8.92 -12.34
N ASP A 38 9.86 8.15 -11.49
CA ASP A 38 10.61 6.98 -11.92
C ASP A 38 9.68 5.87 -12.40
N ARG A 39 8.57 5.63 -11.67
CA ARG A 39 7.56 4.65 -12.09
C ARG A 39 6.74 5.10 -13.29
N TRP A 40 6.53 6.40 -13.46
CA TRP A 40 5.94 6.95 -14.67
C TRP A 40 6.77 6.62 -15.90
N GLN A 41 8.10 6.76 -15.83
CA GLN A 41 8.98 6.36 -16.93
C GLN A 41 8.89 4.86 -17.23
N LEU A 42 8.83 4.00 -16.21
CA LEU A 42 8.66 2.56 -16.41
C LEU A 42 7.31 2.23 -17.06
N HIS A 43 6.22 2.85 -16.62
CA HIS A 43 4.90 2.71 -17.23
C HIS A 43 4.95 3.04 -18.72
N LEU A 44 5.56 4.16 -19.10
CA LEU A 44 5.69 4.57 -20.50
C LEU A 44 6.58 3.61 -21.31
N LYS A 45 7.75 3.22 -20.78
CA LYS A 45 8.70 2.34 -21.47
C LYS A 45 8.13 0.93 -21.69
N THR A 46 7.37 0.43 -20.73
CA THR A 46 6.75 -0.90 -20.77
C THR A 46 5.36 -0.90 -21.40
N ARG A 47 4.86 0.27 -21.85
CA ARG A 47 3.50 0.43 -22.38
C ARG A 47 2.43 -0.10 -21.41
N GLY A 48 2.63 0.16 -20.12
CA GLY A 48 1.73 -0.26 -19.04
C GLY A 48 1.95 -1.68 -18.52
N ALA A 49 2.90 -2.45 -19.06
CA ALA A 49 3.11 -3.82 -18.61
C ALA A 49 3.72 -3.92 -17.20
N TYR A 50 4.49 -2.92 -16.74
CA TYR A 50 5.27 -3.03 -15.48
C TYR A 50 4.47 -3.55 -14.27
N TYR A 51 3.37 -2.89 -13.90
CA TYR A 51 2.55 -3.33 -12.77
C TYR A 51 1.59 -4.47 -13.14
N ALA A 52 1.26 -4.66 -14.42
CA ALA A 52 0.51 -5.83 -14.88
C ALA A 52 1.32 -7.12 -14.70
N ASP A 53 2.61 -7.10 -15.03
CA ASP A 53 3.54 -8.22 -14.85
C ASP A 53 3.75 -8.51 -13.36
N TRP A 54 3.85 -7.47 -12.54
CA TRP A 54 3.90 -7.62 -11.09
C TRP A 54 2.63 -8.23 -10.51
N ALA A 55 1.44 -7.85 -11.00
CA ALA A 55 0.19 -8.47 -10.60
C ALA A 55 0.16 -9.97 -10.96
N ALA A 56 0.63 -10.34 -12.16
CA ALA A 56 0.71 -11.75 -12.58
C ALA A 56 1.68 -12.57 -11.70
N ARG A 57 2.81 -11.97 -11.32
CA ARG A 57 3.77 -12.57 -10.38
C ARG A 57 3.16 -12.79 -8.99
N LEU A 58 2.39 -11.83 -8.48
CA LEU A 58 1.68 -11.94 -7.22
C LEU A 58 0.57 -13.00 -7.26
N ASP A 59 -0.14 -13.16 -8.38
CA ASP A 59 -1.08 -14.28 -8.55
C ASP A 59 -0.38 -15.63 -8.43
N GLN A 60 0.82 -15.74 -9.00
CA GLN A 60 1.63 -16.95 -8.90
C GLN A 60 2.08 -17.19 -7.46
N ALA A 61 2.51 -16.14 -6.75
CA ALA A 61 2.86 -16.22 -5.33
C ALA A 61 1.67 -16.66 -4.47
N HIS A 62 0.46 -16.15 -4.74
CA HIS A 62 -0.76 -16.56 -4.04
C HIS A 62 -1.11 -18.03 -4.30
N ARG A 63 -0.90 -18.54 -5.52
CA ARG A 63 -1.13 -19.97 -5.80
C ARG A 63 -0.19 -20.88 -5.00
N ALA A 64 1.04 -20.42 -4.75
CA ALA A 64 2.00 -21.15 -3.93
C ALA A 64 1.69 -21.04 -2.44
N GLU A 65 1.28 -19.85 -1.97
CA GLU A 65 0.88 -19.58 -0.59
C GLU A 65 -0.42 -18.75 -0.56
N PRO A 66 -1.58 -19.40 -0.36
CA PRO A 66 -2.87 -18.69 -0.41
C PRO A 66 -3.07 -17.64 0.68
N ASN A 67 -2.38 -17.76 1.82
CA ASN A 67 -2.64 -16.92 2.98
C ASN A 67 -1.77 -15.65 3.05
N ASN A 68 -0.85 -15.43 2.12
CA ASN A 68 0.12 -14.33 2.22
C ASN A 68 -0.39 -12.93 1.81
N GLY A 69 -1.64 -12.82 1.33
CA GLY A 69 -2.22 -11.54 0.89
C GLY A 69 -1.84 -11.09 -0.53
N ALA A 70 -1.06 -11.90 -1.27
CA ALA A 70 -0.57 -11.54 -2.59
C ALA A 70 -1.71 -11.36 -3.62
N ASN A 71 -2.82 -12.08 -3.49
CA ASN A 71 -4.00 -11.88 -4.34
C ASN A 71 -4.59 -10.46 -4.22
N VAL A 72 -4.66 -9.92 -3.01
CA VAL A 72 -5.19 -8.56 -2.77
C VAL A 72 -4.15 -7.51 -3.18
N ALA A 73 -2.87 -7.74 -2.90
CA ALA A 73 -1.80 -6.87 -3.42
C ALA A 73 -1.79 -6.85 -4.96
N ALA A 74 -2.10 -7.96 -5.62
CA ALA A 74 -2.25 -8.02 -7.07
C ALA A 74 -3.44 -7.17 -7.56
N MET A 75 -4.52 -7.03 -6.77
CA MET A 75 -5.61 -6.10 -7.10
C MET A 75 -5.13 -4.65 -7.04
N ALA A 76 -4.32 -4.28 -6.03
CA ALA A 76 -3.70 -2.96 -5.95
C ALA A 76 -2.81 -2.67 -7.17
N MET A 77 -2.02 -3.64 -7.61
CA MET A 77 -1.18 -3.50 -8.82
C MET A 77 -1.98 -3.29 -10.10
N ARG A 78 -3.06 -4.05 -10.29
CA ARG A 78 -3.96 -3.86 -11.44
C ARG A 78 -4.64 -2.49 -11.39
N ALA A 79 -5.08 -2.05 -10.21
CA ALA A 79 -5.66 -0.73 -10.04
C ALA A 79 -4.64 0.38 -10.36
N LEU A 80 -3.39 0.24 -9.94
CA LEU A 80 -2.31 1.16 -10.34
C LEU A 80 -2.08 1.19 -11.85
N THR A 81 -2.04 0.03 -12.52
CA THR A 81 -1.93 -0.02 -13.99
C THR A 81 -3.02 0.80 -14.66
N VAL A 82 -4.27 0.63 -14.23
CA VAL A 82 -5.44 1.36 -14.75
C VAL A 82 -5.33 2.85 -14.46
N LEU A 83 -4.94 3.25 -13.25
CA LEU A 83 -4.78 4.66 -12.87
C LEU A 83 -3.67 5.36 -13.65
N LEU A 84 -2.49 4.73 -13.77
CA LEU A 84 -1.38 5.32 -14.50
C LEU A 84 -1.71 5.47 -15.98
N GLU A 85 -2.43 4.51 -16.55
CA GLU A 85 -2.90 4.60 -17.92
C GLU A 85 -3.94 5.71 -18.11
N ARG A 86 -4.88 5.85 -17.18
CA ARG A 86 -5.85 6.96 -17.19
C ARG A 86 -5.14 8.32 -17.10
N CYS A 87 -4.21 8.45 -16.17
CA CYS A 87 -3.37 9.64 -16.01
C CYS A 87 -2.57 9.97 -17.28
N ARG A 88 -2.15 8.96 -18.06
CA ARG A 88 -1.42 9.13 -19.32
C ARG A 88 -2.31 9.65 -20.42
N VAL A 89 -3.49 9.04 -20.60
CA VAL A 89 -4.43 9.42 -21.65
C VAL A 89 -4.92 10.85 -21.44
N ASP A 90 -5.29 11.22 -20.20
CA ASP A 90 -5.79 12.58 -19.89
C ASP A 90 -4.69 13.58 -19.51
N ARG A 91 -3.41 13.16 -19.51
CA ARG A 91 -2.25 14.01 -19.16
C ARG A 91 -2.36 14.62 -17.75
N LEU A 92 -2.92 13.87 -16.80
CA LEU A 92 -3.20 14.33 -15.43
C LEU A 92 -1.91 14.61 -14.63
N THR A 93 -0.80 13.97 -15.00
CA THR A 93 0.53 14.17 -14.36
C THR A 93 1.11 15.57 -14.58
N ARG A 94 0.50 16.42 -15.41
CA ARG A 94 0.81 17.85 -15.49
C ARG A 94 0.43 18.60 -14.22
N ASN A 95 -0.52 18.06 -13.45
CA ASN A 95 -0.84 18.56 -12.13
C ASN A 95 0.13 17.96 -11.11
N GLN A 96 0.91 18.82 -10.45
CA GLN A 96 1.90 18.42 -9.45
C GLN A 96 1.28 17.62 -8.30
N HIS A 97 0.09 17.99 -7.84
CA HIS A 97 -0.59 17.29 -6.76
C HIS A 97 -0.93 15.85 -7.16
N ILE A 98 -1.41 15.63 -8.39
CA ILE A 98 -1.67 14.28 -8.92
C ILE A 98 -0.38 13.47 -8.98
N LEU A 99 0.71 14.08 -9.45
CA LEU A 99 1.99 13.41 -9.50
C LEU A 99 2.47 12.97 -8.11
N PHE A 100 2.34 13.82 -7.09
CA PHE A 100 2.69 13.46 -5.71
C PHE A 100 1.80 12.34 -5.15
N ARG A 101 0.47 12.46 -5.31
CA ARG A 101 -0.46 11.42 -4.86
C ARG A 101 -0.21 10.08 -5.54
N LEU A 102 0.12 10.06 -6.83
CA LEU A 102 0.53 8.83 -7.50
C LEU A 102 1.75 8.18 -6.83
N GLY A 103 2.72 8.99 -6.39
CA GLY A 103 3.89 8.51 -5.64
C GLY A 103 3.53 7.83 -4.33
N GLU A 104 2.60 8.41 -3.57
CA GLU A 104 2.05 7.80 -2.35
C GLU A 104 1.34 6.46 -2.66
N LEU A 105 0.44 6.45 -3.65
CA LEU A 105 -0.31 5.24 -4.02
C LEU A 105 0.61 4.11 -4.48
N ILE A 106 1.65 4.46 -5.24
CA ILE A 106 2.71 3.53 -5.63
C ILE A 106 3.39 2.96 -4.40
N ALA A 107 3.85 3.79 -3.47
CA ALA A 107 4.57 3.32 -2.29
C ALA A 107 3.73 2.33 -1.46
N TYR A 108 2.43 2.60 -1.29
CA TYR A 108 1.51 1.68 -0.61
C TYR A 108 1.39 0.33 -1.34
N ALA A 109 1.17 0.36 -2.66
CA ALA A 109 1.03 -0.88 -3.41
C ALA A 109 2.34 -1.69 -3.42
N GLU A 110 3.49 -1.05 -3.66
CA GLU A 110 4.76 -1.75 -3.76
C GLU A 110 5.17 -2.39 -2.44
N THR A 111 4.98 -1.69 -1.34
CA THR A 111 5.25 -2.26 -0.01
C THR A 111 4.28 -3.40 0.32
N ALA A 112 3.00 -3.31 -0.05
CA ALA A 112 2.06 -4.42 0.11
C ALA A 112 2.44 -5.66 -0.70
N ALA A 113 2.88 -5.48 -1.95
CA ALA A 113 3.34 -6.56 -2.80
C ALA A 113 4.58 -7.25 -2.23
N ILE A 114 5.61 -6.46 -1.90
CA ILE A 114 6.87 -6.99 -1.34
C ILE A 114 6.60 -7.70 -0.02
N PHE A 115 5.80 -7.10 0.87
CA PHE A 115 5.48 -7.73 2.16
C PHE A 115 4.78 -9.08 1.94
N SER A 116 3.77 -9.14 1.07
CA SER A 116 3.06 -10.39 0.76
C SER A 116 3.99 -11.49 0.23
N GLU A 117 5.01 -11.14 -0.55
CA GLU A 117 5.97 -12.12 -1.09
C GLU A 117 7.01 -12.57 -0.06
N PHE A 118 7.39 -11.67 0.85
CA PHE A 118 8.51 -11.90 1.78
C PHE A 118 8.10 -12.68 3.02
N VAL A 119 6.82 -12.67 3.39
CA VAL A 119 6.31 -13.36 4.58
C VAL A 119 6.73 -14.84 4.65
N THR A 120 6.80 -15.53 3.52
CA THR A 120 7.23 -16.93 3.47
C THR A 120 8.67 -17.13 2.99
N SER A 121 9.18 -16.23 2.15
CA SER A 121 10.50 -16.39 1.52
C SER A 121 11.65 -15.80 2.36
N HIS A 122 11.38 -14.80 3.20
CA HIS A 122 12.37 -14.06 3.97
C HIS A 122 11.83 -13.70 5.37
N PRO A 123 11.48 -14.69 6.21
CA PRO A 123 10.96 -14.41 7.55
C PRO A 123 12.00 -13.67 8.40
N THR A 124 11.57 -12.59 9.05
CA THR A 124 12.42 -11.85 10.00
C THR A 124 12.51 -12.59 11.34
N SER A 125 13.69 -12.59 11.95
CA SER A 125 13.91 -13.07 13.32
C SER A 125 14.02 -11.94 14.35
N ALA A 126 13.90 -10.69 13.92
CA ALA A 126 14.10 -9.52 14.78
C ALA A 126 13.00 -9.38 15.86
N ILE A 127 11.77 -9.78 15.52
CA ILE A 127 10.66 -9.91 16.45
C ILE A 127 10.15 -11.34 16.30
N ASN A 128 10.06 -12.08 17.40
CA ASN A 128 9.70 -13.50 17.38
C ASN A 128 8.19 -13.69 17.17
N MET A 129 7.72 -13.40 15.95
CA MET A 129 6.37 -13.64 15.48
C MET A 129 6.37 -14.80 14.49
N ASP A 130 5.36 -15.66 14.58
CA ASP A 130 5.23 -16.80 13.68
C ASP A 130 4.83 -16.36 12.25
N VAL A 131 5.00 -17.27 11.28
CA VAL A 131 4.64 -17.01 9.87
C VAL A 131 3.16 -16.62 9.72
N PRO A 132 2.19 -17.29 10.39
CA PRO A 132 0.78 -16.87 10.35
C PRO A 132 0.55 -15.42 10.78
N THR A 133 1.27 -14.93 11.80
CA THR A 133 1.18 -13.52 12.24
C THR A 133 1.64 -12.57 11.13
N HIS A 134 2.78 -12.84 10.51
CA HIS A 134 3.26 -12.05 9.39
C HIS A 134 2.32 -12.12 8.18
N GLN A 135 1.71 -13.27 7.90
CA GLN A 135 0.70 -13.43 6.85
C GLN A 135 -0.53 -12.55 7.12
N ALA A 136 -1.02 -12.52 8.36
CA ALA A 136 -2.13 -11.65 8.74
C ALA A 136 -1.78 -10.16 8.57
N MET A 137 -0.60 -9.73 9.02
CA MET A 137 -0.10 -8.36 8.81
C MET A 137 -0.02 -7.99 7.32
N ALA A 138 0.49 -8.90 6.47
CA ALA A 138 0.56 -8.67 5.03
C ALA A 138 -0.82 -8.58 4.39
N ARG A 139 -1.78 -9.42 4.78
CA ARG A 139 -3.17 -9.32 4.32
C ARG A 139 -3.82 -8.01 4.72
N ILE A 140 -3.61 -7.52 5.95
CA ILE A 140 -4.10 -6.21 6.41
C ILE A 140 -3.55 -5.10 5.51
N HIS A 141 -2.22 -5.08 5.31
CA HIS A 141 -1.58 -4.04 4.49
C HIS A 141 -2.01 -4.12 3.02
N ALA A 142 -2.15 -5.33 2.47
CA ALA A 142 -2.62 -5.52 1.10
C ALA A 142 -4.05 -5.02 0.88
N ARG A 143 -4.95 -5.25 1.85
CA ARG A 143 -6.33 -4.73 1.82
C ARG A 143 -6.39 -3.21 1.86
N GLU A 144 -5.61 -2.60 2.76
CA GLU A 144 -5.50 -1.14 2.86
C GLU A 144 -4.92 -0.54 1.57
N ALA A 145 -3.84 -1.11 1.05
CA ALA A 145 -3.23 -0.65 -0.19
C ALA A 145 -4.19 -0.76 -1.38
N ALA A 146 -4.90 -1.88 -1.54
CA ALA A 146 -5.85 -2.05 -2.64
C ALA A 146 -7.00 -1.03 -2.55
N LEU A 147 -7.56 -0.84 -1.35
CA LEU A 147 -8.64 0.13 -1.13
C LEU A 147 -8.14 1.55 -1.40
N LYS A 148 -7.04 1.96 -0.77
CA LYS A 148 -6.44 3.29 -0.91
C LYS A 148 -6.12 3.61 -2.37
N VAL A 149 -5.43 2.70 -3.08
CA VAL A 149 -5.11 2.87 -4.50
C VAL A 149 -6.37 3.11 -5.31
N ALA A 150 -7.39 2.26 -5.16
CA ALA A 150 -8.61 2.39 -5.96
C ALA A 150 -9.43 3.63 -5.60
N THR A 151 -9.66 3.90 -4.31
CA THR A 151 -10.56 4.99 -3.87
C THR A 151 -9.90 6.36 -3.99
N ASP A 152 -8.68 6.52 -3.49
CA ASP A 152 -7.97 7.80 -3.58
C ASP A 152 -7.59 8.07 -5.03
N GLY A 153 -7.13 7.05 -5.76
CA GLY A 153 -6.81 7.16 -7.18
C GLY A 153 -8.01 7.58 -8.03
N LEU A 154 -9.19 6.99 -7.79
CA LEU A 154 -10.42 7.40 -8.44
C LEU A 154 -10.80 8.84 -8.08
N ARG A 155 -10.79 9.17 -6.79
CA ARG A 155 -11.11 10.52 -6.28
C ARG A 155 -10.24 11.58 -6.94
N TRP A 156 -8.93 11.38 -6.95
CA TRP A 156 -7.98 12.35 -7.51
C TRP A 156 -8.07 12.44 -9.02
N SER A 157 -8.28 11.31 -9.70
CA SER A 157 -8.47 11.30 -11.16
C SER A 157 -9.75 12.04 -11.57
N ILE A 158 -10.87 11.80 -10.87
CA ILE A 158 -12.12 12.56 -11.08
C ILE A 158 -11.92 14.05 -10.77
N GLY A 159 -11.29 14.37 -9.64
CA GLY A 159 -11.01 15.76 -9.26
C GLY A 159 -10.12 16.50 -10.25
N ALA A 160 -9.27 15.78 -10.98
CA ALA A 160 -8.42 16.31 -12.05
C ALA A 160 -9.08 16.33 -13.44
N GLY A 161 -10.34 15.90 -13.57
CA GLY A 161 -11.10 15.95 -14.81
C GLY A 161 -10.82 14.79 -15.77
N GLN A 162 -10.57 13.58 -15.25
CA GLN A 162 -10.45 12.36 -16.06
C GLN A 162 -11.70 12.13 -16.93
N THR A 163 -11.54 11.54 -18.11
CA THR A 163 -12.59 11.47 -19.15
C THR A 163 -13.34 10.14 -19.25
N ASP A 164 -12.94 9.10 -18.52
CA ASP A 164 -13.55 7.76 -18.58
C ASP A 164 -14.69 7.61 -17.55
N PRO A 165 -15.96 7.52 -17.98
CA PRO A 165 -17.08 7.33 -17.06
C PRO A 165 -17.05 5.96 -16.36
N ASN A 166 -16.32 4.99 -16.91
CA ASN A 166 -16.24 3.62 -16.39
C ASN A 166 -14.99 3.38 -15.54
N LEU A 167 -14.21 4.42 -15.20
CA LEU A 167 -12.96 4.28 -14.45
C LEU A 167 -13.16 3.50 -13.15
N ALA A 168 -14.25 3.77 -12.41
CA ALA A 168 -14.59 3.07 -11.18
C ALA A 168 -14.72 1.54 -11.37
N GLN A 169 -15.30 1.12 -12.49
CA GLN A 169 -15.43 -0.30 -12.83
C GLN A 169 -14.08 -0.89 -13.25
N SER A 170 -13.31 -0.16 -14.07
CA SER A 170 -11.96 -0.57 -14.49
C SER A 170 -11.00 -0.77 -13.31
N LEU A 171 -11.20 -0.03 -12.21
CA LEU A 171 -10.43 -0.18 -10.97
C LEU A 171 -10.85 -1.37 -10.11
N ASN A 172 -11.89 -2.12 -10.49
CA ASN A 172 -12.42 -3.26 -9.74
C ASN A 172 -12.81 -2.93 -8.28
N LEU A 173 -13.43 -1.77 -8.05
CA LEU A 173 -13.91 -1.38 -6.72
C LEU A 173 -14.78 -2.46 -6.04
N PRO A 174 -15.75 -3.12 -6.71
CA PRO A 174 -16.54 -4.17 -6.08
C PRO A 174 -15.69 -5.33 -5.55
N GLY A 175 -14.70 -5.80 -6.32
CA GLY A 175 -13.81 -6.87 -5.89
C GLY A 175 -12.89 -6.45 -4.73
N ILE A 176 -12.42 -5.20 -4.75
CA ILE A 176 -11.58 -4.65 -3.67
C ILE A 176 -12.37 -4.49 -2.37
N TYR A 177 -13.65 -4.09 -2.44
CA TYR A 177 -14.53 -4.07 -1.27
C TYR A 177 -14.80 -5.48 -0.74
N GLN A 178 -15.05 -6.45 -1.61
CA GLN A 178 -15.21 -7.85 -1.18
C GLN A 178 -13.93 -8.40 -0.52
N ALA A 179 -12.76 -8.02 -1.01
CA ALA A 179 -11.47 -8.41 -0.42
C ALA A 179 -11.26 -7.89 1.01
N GLN A 180 -12.06 -6.93 1.48
CA GLN A 180 -12.02 -6.46 2.87
C GLN A 180 -12.58 -7.48 3.88
N ALA A 181 -13.26 -8.53 3.42
CA ALA A 181 -13.70 -9.62 4.28
C ALA A 181 -12.52 -10.23 5.05
N GLY A 182 -12.71 -10.45 6.36
CA GLY A 182 -11.66 -10.96 7.24
C GLY A 182 -10.71 -9.90 7.80
N LEU A 183 -10.90 -8.61 7.49
CA LEU A 183 -9.99 -7.54 7.95
C LEU A 183 -9.95 -7.43 9.48
N ILE A 184 -11.12 -7.39 10.12
CA ILE A 184 -11.21 -7.24 11.58
C ILE A 184 -10.64 -8.47 12.28
N GLU A 185 -10.93 -9.66 11.75
CA GLU A 185 -10.41 -10.93 12.26
C GLU A 185 -8.87 -10.99 12.19
N ASP A 186 -8.27 -10.52 11.08
CA ASP A 186 -6.82 -10.41 10.95
C ASP A 186 -6.25 -9.37 11.92
N MET A 187 -6.94 -8.23 12.11
CA MET A 187 -6.52 -7.20 13.07
C MET A 187 -6.56 -7.71 14.50
N ASP A 188 -7.61 -8.43 14.89
CA ASP A 188 -7.76 -9.02 16.22
C ASP A 188 -6.68 -10.07 16.47
N PHE A 189 -6.40 -10.93 15.47
CA PHE A 189 -5.33 -11.92 15.56
C PHE A 189 -3.95 -11.26 15.75
N VAL A 190 -3.63 -10.23 14.95
CA VAL A 190 -2.37 -9.49 15.08
C VAL A 190 -2.29 -8.77 16.43
N ALA A 191 -3.39 -8.19 16.90
CA ALA A 191 -3.45 -7.53 18.20
C ALA A 191 -3.16 -8.52 19.35
N GLN A 192 -3.75 -9.72 19.30
CA GLN A 192 -3.45 -10.78 20.26
C GLN A 192 -1.96 -11.13 20.23
N LYS A 193 -1.38 -11.31 19.04
CA LYS A 193 0.04 -11.66 18.88
C LYS A 193 1.00 -10.57 19.34
N LEU A 194 0.63 -9.30 19.15
CA LEU A 194 1.38 -8.17 19.70
C LEU A 194 1.37 -8.16 21.24
N ASN A 195 0.21 -8.44 21.86
CA ASN A 195 0.11 -8.52 23.32
C ASN A 195 0.89 -9.71 23.90
N GLU A 196 0.92 -10.85 23.19
CA GLU A 196 1.74 -12.02 23.56
C GLU A 196 3.25 -11.70 23.45
N ALA A 197 3.66 -10.99 22.40
CA ALA A 197 5.06 -10.64 22.16
C ALA A 197 5.59 -9.53 23.08
N PHE A 198 4.72 -8.62 23.51
CA PHE A 198 5.05 -7.45 24.34
C PHE A 198 4.08 -7.35 25.52
N PRO A 199 4.19 -8.26 26.52
CA PRO A 199 3.33 -8.21 27.69
C PRO A 199 3.55 -6.89 28.45
N ALA A 200 2.48 -6.30 28.96
CA ALA A 200 2.58 -5.15 29.85
C ALA A 200 3.29 -5.57 31.14
N GLU A 201 4.30 -4.81 31.55
CA GLU A 201 4.94 -4.92 32.87
C GLU A 201 3.98 -4.46 33.99
#